data_AF-A0A0F5MNY2-F1
#
_entry.id   AF-A0A0F5MNY2-F1
#
_cell.length_a   1.000
_cell.length_b   1.000
_cell.length_c   1.000
_cell.angle_alpha   90.00
_cell.angle_beta   90.00
_cell.angle_gamma   90.00
#
_symmetry.space_group_name_H-M   'P 1'
#
loop_
_entity.id
_entity.type
_entity.pdbx_description
1 polymer ?
#
loop_
_entity_poly.entity_id
_entity_poly.type
_entity_poly.pdbx_seq_one_letter_code
_entity_poly.pdbx_strand_id
1 'polypeptide(L)'
;MKYYQELEKIYSRITSVENANSILAWDIAVNIPENSIETRAEHISELKNIAHEILVGNRLGDCLINIDAKLLDVWQGPFKQQKGSGQMIV
;
A
#
# COMPACT_ATOMS: atom_id res chain seq x y z
N MET A 1 -7.08 5.89 -18.90
CA MET A 1 -7.10 6.80 -17.73
C MET A 1 -7.85 6.28 -16.53
N LYS A 2 -9.12 5.83 -16.62
CA LYS A 2 -9.91 5.35 -15.46
C LYS A 2 -9.17 4.35 -14.55
N TYR A 3 -8.61 3.28 -15.11
CA TYR A 3 -7.89 2.26 -14.34
C TYR A 3 -6.59 2.77 -13.69
N TYR A 4 -5.92 3.73 -14.31
CA TYR A 4 -4.72 4.35 -13.73
C TYR A 4 -5.10 5.27 -12.55
N GLN A 5 -6.16 6.06 -12.67
CA GLN A 5 -6.68 6.86 -11.54
C GLN A 5 -7.18 5.98 -10.39
N GLU A 6 -7.72 4.81 -10.69
CA GLU A 6 -8.13 3.84 -9.69
C GLU A 6 -6.92 3.20 -8.99
N LEU A 7 -5.88 2.87 -9.74
CA LEU A 7 -4.58 2.44 -9.20
C LEU A 7 -4.00 3.49 -8.24
N GLU A 8 -4.00 4.77 -8.63
CA GLU A 8 -3.53 5.86 -7.76
C GLU A 8 -4.34 5.96 -6.46
N LYS A 9 -5.66 5.77 -6.52
CA LYS A 9 -6.50 5.74 -5.31
C LYS A 9 -6.17 4.56 -4.40
N ILE A 10 -5.88 3.39 -4.98
CA ILE A 10 -5.48 2.21 -4.21
C ILE A 10 -4.16 2.49 -3.49
N TYR A 11 -3.14 2.97 -4.22
CA TYR A 11 -1.85 3.32 -3.61
C TYR A 11 -1.96 4.43 -2.57
N SER A 12 -2.76 5.48 -2.84
CA SER A 12 -3.02 6.54 -1.87
C SER A 12 -3.60 6.00 -0.56
N ARG A 13 -4.51 5.01 -0.64
CA ARG A 13 -5.05 4.33 0.53
C ARG A 13 -3.99 3.51 1.27
N ILE A 14 -3.18 2.72 0.57
CA ILE A 14 -2.06 1.96 1.16
C ILE A 14 -1.11 2.91 1.89
N THR A 15 -0.68 3.98 1.22
CA THR A 15 0.21 4.99 1.81
C THR A 15 -0.40 5.63 3.06
N SER A 16 -1.70 5.89 3.08
CA SER A 16 -2.37 6.46 4.25
C SER A 16 -2.33 5.50 5.46
N VAL A 17 -2.54 4.20 5.23
CA VAL A 17 -2.46 3.16 6.27
C VAL A 17 -1.01 3.00 6.77
N GLU A 18 -0.03 2.96 5.87
CA GLU A 18 1.39 2.85 6.23
C GLU A 18 1.92 4.09 6.96
N ASN A 19 1.41 5.28 6.64
CA ASN A 19 1.73 6.50 7.37
C ASN A 19 1.21 6.43 8.82
N ALA A 20 0.00 5.89 9.03
CA ALA A 20 -0.53 5.67 10.38
C ALA A 20 0.35 4.67 11.15
N ASN A 21 0.76 3.57 10.51
CA ASN A 21 1.73 2.63 11.08
C ASN A 21 3.05 3.31 11.49
N SER A 22 3.57 4.20 10.64
CA SER A 22 4.81 4.93 10.91
C SER A 22 4.70 5.83 12.13
N ILE A 23 3.55 6.50 12.31
CA ILE A 23 3.27 7.32 13.50
C ILE A 23 3.22 6.43 14.75
N LEU A 24 2.51 5.29 14.69
CA LEU A 24 2.42 4.37 15.82
C LEU A 24 3.77 3.77 16.22
N ALA A 25 4.61 3.46 15.24
CA ALA A 25 5.97 2.96 15.47
C ALA A 25 6.86 4.04 16.10
N TRP A 26 6.78 5.29 15.63
CA TRP A 26 7.46 6.42 16.25
C TRP A 26 6.99 6.62 17.70
N ASP A 27 5.69 6.50 17.96
CA ASP A 27 5.16 6.68 19.32
C ASP A 27 5.61 5.58 20.29
N ILE A 28 5.76 4.31 19.83
CA ILE A 28 6.44 3.26 20.61
C ILE A 28 7.85 3.71 21.04
N ALA A 29 8.60 4.32 20.12
CA ALA A 29 9.99 4.66 20.35
C ALA A 29 10.19 5.87 21.29
N VAL A 30 9.18 6.73 21.46
CA VAL A 30 9.35 8.04 22.12
C VAL A 30 8.40 8.27 23.30
N ASN A 31 7.12 7.92 23.18
CA ASN A 31 6.08 8.43 24.09
C ASN A 31 5.20 7.36 24.76
N ILE A 32 5.31 6.09 24.35
CA ILE A 32 4.36 5.06 24.78
C ILE A 32 4.35 4.88 26.32
N PRO A 33 3.18 4.88 26.97
CA PRO A 33 3.10 4.62 28.40
C PRO A 33 3.43 3.15 28.73
N GLU A 34 3.88 2.93 29.96
CA GLU A 34 4.15 1.59 30.49
C GLU A 34 2.92 0.67 30.31
N ASN A 35 3.16 -0.60 30.02
CA ASN A 35 2.14 -1.63 29.77
C ASN A 35 1.27 -1.45 28.52
N SER A 36 1.54 -0.47 27.65
CA SER A 36 0.76 -0.28 26.41
C SER A 36 1.41 -0.87 25.16
N ILE A 37 2.60 -1.47 25.29
CA ILE A 37 3.41 -1.96 24.16
C ILE A 37 2.74 -3.09 23.39
N GLU A 38 2.07 -4.01 24.09
CA GLU A 38 1.39 -5.17 23.49
C GLU A 38 0.22 -4.74 22.61
N THR A 39 -0.70 -3.95 23.17
CA THR A 39 -1.84 -3.38 22.43
C THR A 39 -1.38 -2.56 21.23
N ARG A 40 -0.26 -1.84 21.35
CA ARG A 40 0.29 -1.08 20.22
C ARG A 40 0.87 -1.98 19.13
N ALA A 41 1.54 -3.06 19.51
CA ALA A 41 2.04 -4.04 18.56
C ALA A 41 0.89 -4.70 17.78
N GLU A 42 -0.22 -5.02 18.45
CA GLU A 42 -1.44 -5.52 17.81
C GLU A 42 -2.00 -4.54 16.78
N HIS A 43 -2.12 -3.25 17.12
CA HIS A 43 -2.57 -2.22 16.18
C HIS A 43 -1.68 -2.11 14.94
N ILE A 44 -0.35 -2.15 15.12
CA ILE A 44 0.59 -2.11 14.00
C ILE A 44 0.44 -3.36 13.13
N SER A 45 0.28 -4.53 13.74
CA SER A 45 0.07 -5.79 13.03
C SER A 45 -1.21 -5.73 12.17
N GLU A 46 -2.31 -5.26 12.75
CA GLU A 46 -3.59 -5.16 12.04
C GLU A 46 -3.54 -4.18 10.87
N LEU A 47 -2.95 -3.00 11.07
CA LEU A 47 -2.79 -2.03 9.99
C LEU A 47 -1.88 -2.55 8.87
N LYS A 48 -0.81 -3.31 9.20
CA LYS A 48 0.00 -4.00 8.19
C LYS A 48 -0.79 -5.04 7.40
N ASN A 49 -1.64 -5.83 8.07
CA ASN A 49 -2.53 -6.78 7.41
C ASN A 49 -3.48 -6.06 6.44
N ILE A 50 -4.11 -4.97 6.88
CA ILE A 50 -5.00 -4.17 6.02
C ILE A 50 -4.24 -3.63 4.80
N ALA A 51 -3.03 -3.08 4.98
CA ALA A 51 -2.22 -2.61 3.85
C ALA A 51 -1.88 -3.75 2.88
N HIS A 52 -1.51 -4.92 3.41
CA HIS A 52 -1.23 -6.11 2.63
C HIS A 52 -2.45 -6.61 1.84
N GLU A 53 -3.61 -6.72 2.48
CA GLU A 53 -4.87 -7.13 1.85
C GLU A 53 -5.27 -6.21 0.70
N ILE A 54 -5.09 -4.89 0.87
CA ILE A 54 -5.34 -3.93 -0.21
C ILE A 54 -4.36 -4.16 -1.37
N LEU A 55 -3.09 -4.44 -1.07
CA LEU A 55 -2.05 -4.68 -2.07
C LEU A 55 -2.27 -6.00 -2.85
N VAL A 56 -2.74 -7.07 -2.21
CA VAL A 56 -2.97 -8.36 -2.88
C VAL A 56 -4.39 -8.53 -3.41
N GLY A 57 -5.26 -7.53 -3.21
CA GLY A 57 -6.65 -7.58 -3.65
C GLY A 57 -6.79 -7.62 -5.19
N ASN A 58 -7.75 -8.40 -5.67
CA ASN A 58 -8.04 -8.57 -7.11
C ASN A 58 -8.19 -7.25 -7.86
N ARG A 59 -8.75 -6.24 -7.21
CA ARG A 59 -8.97 -4.90 -7.78
C ARG A 59 -7.67 -4.23 -8.23
N LEU A 60 -6.55 -4.45 -7.53
CA LEU A 60 -5.24 -3.94 -7.96
C LEU A 60 -4.82 -4.63 -9.26
N GLY A 61 -4.92 -5.97 -9.30
CA GLY A 61 -4.62 -6.78 -10.49
C GLY A 61 -5.46 -6.36 -11.70
N ASP A 62 -6.76 -6.14 -11.51
CA ASP A 62 -7.66 -5.64 -12.55
C ASP A 62 -7.21 -4.29 -13.10
N CYS A 63 -6.81 -3.35 -12.23
CA CYS A 63 -6.28 -2.07 -12.66
C CYS A 63 -5.02 -2.24 -13.49
N LEU A 64 -4.06 -3.04 -13.01
CA LEU A 64 -2.81 -3.29 -13.71
C LEU A 64 -3.05 -3.88 -15.10
N ILE A 65 -3.93 -4.88 -15.23
CA ILE A 65 -4.25 -5.52 -16.52
C ILE A 65 -4.83 -4.49 -17.52
N ASN A 66 -5.80 -3.69 -17.07
CA ASN A 66 -6.63 -2.84 -17.92
C ASN A 66 -6.08 -1.42 -18.17
N ILE A 67 -4.92 -1.06 -17.61
CA ILE A 67 -4.26 0.20 -17.95
C ILE A 67 -3.79 0.19 -19.41
N ASP A 68 -4.32 1.13 -20.18
CA ASP A 68 -3.80 1.46 -21.52
C ASP A 68 -2.54 2.34 -21.39
N ALA A 69 -1.39 1.70 -21.61
CA ALA A 69 -0.07 2.30 -21.58
C ALA A 69 0.14 3.45 -22.59
N LYS A 70 -0.70 3.57 -23.62
CA LYS A 70 -0.64 4.67 -24.60
C LYS A 70 -1.21 5.97 -24.05
N LEU A 71 -2.06 5.88 -23.02
CA LEU A 71 -2.68 7.03 -22.39
C LEU A 71 -1.85 7.58 -21.22
N LEU A 72 -0.77 6.91 -20.82
CA LEU A 72 0.06 7.32 -19.70
C LEU A 72 1.04 8.43 -20.10
N ASP A 73 1.24 9.40 -19.21
CA ASP A 73 2.30 10.39 -19.37
C ASP A 73 3.70 9.78 -19.07
N VAL A 74 4.75 10.58 -19.30
CA VAL A 74 6.15 10.12 -19.14
C VAL A 74 6.50 9.73 -17.70
N TRP A 75 5.86 10.33 -16.71
CA TRP A 75 6.08 10.07 -15.28
C TRP A 75 5.24 8.91 -14.76
N GLN A 76 4.15 8.58 -15.45
CA GLN A 76 3.32 7.40 -15.23
C GLN A 76 3.89 6.16 -15.95
N GLY A 77 4.77 6.37 -16.93
CA GLY A 77 5.47 5.33 -17.69
C GLY A 77 6.28 4.29 -16.89
N PRO A 78 6.91 4.59 -15.73
CA PRO A 78 7.62 3.60 -14.92
C PRO A 78 6.71 2.48 -14.37
N PHE A 79 5.40 2.73 -14.21
CA PHE A 79 4.44 1.68 -13.84
C PHE A 79 4.32 0.57 -14.92
N LYS A 80 4.85 0.79 -16.13
CA LYS A 80 5.02 -0.26 -17.15
C LYS A 80 5.94 -1.39 -16.68
N GLN A 81 6.87 -1.15 -15.74
CA GLN A 81 7.80 -2.16 -15.24
C GLN A 81 7.16 -3.14 -14.24
N GLN A 82 6.15 -2.71 -13.48
CA GLN A 82 5.43 -3.58 -12.53
C GLN A 82 4.56 -4.65 -13.19
N LYS A 83 4.20 -4.51 -14.48
CA LYS A 83 3.56 -5.59 -15.26
C LYS A 83 4.45 -6.81 -15.48
N GLY A 84 5.78 -6.68 -15.33
CA GLY A 84 6.76 -7.74 -15.59
C GLY A 84 7.15 -8.58 -14.37
N SER A 85 6.88 -8.10 -13.15
CA SER A 85 7.23 -8.78 -11.89
C SER A 85 6.05 -9.53 -11.31
N GLY A 86 5.51 -10.48 -12.09
CA GLY A 86 4.65 -11.56 -11.56
C GLY A 86 5.49 -12.60 -10.84
N GLN A 87 6.24 -12.19 -9.81
CA GLN A 87 7.03 -13.12 -9.01
C GLN A 87 6.86 -12.83 -7.52
N MET A 88 6.32 -13.85 -6.86
CA MET A 88 6.17 -14.01 -5.42
C MET A 88 7.38 -13.45 -4.66
N ILE A 89 7.10 -12.63 -3.64
CA ILE A 89 7.97 -12.58 -2.47
C ILE A 89 7.22 -13.37 -1.40
N VAL A 90 7.67 -14.62 -1.22
CA VAL A 90 7.57 -15.34 0.06
C VAL A 90 8.61 -14.71 1.00
#